data_AF-A0A8H7S7I5-F1
#
_entry.id   AF-A0A8H7S7I5-F1
#
_cell.length_a   1.000
_cell.length_b   1.000
_cell.length_c   1.000
_cell.angle_alpha   90.00
_cell.angle_beta   90.00
_cell.angle_gamma   90.00
#
_symmetry.space_group_name_H-M   'P 1'
#
loop_
_entity.id
_entity.type
_entity.pdbx_description
1 polymer ?
#
loop_
_entity_poly.entity_id
_entity_poly.type
_entity_poly.pdbx_seq_one_letter_code
_entity_poly.pdbx_strand_id
1 'polypeptide(L)'
;DDNNDPMEIDGSIMQAPSLYGNNNRWLQGHLEYLRDTYNEEHDLDDSEFQKKFVDIIPSNWTVCSLTMYPNTNELSIVRLQAETTPTIIKLSLQRTRRSHNNTSENTMDFVGAIDELKQIISESDKTISTAKFYTEKTAVNEWWKRRMQLDHQLKRLLNTIETEWLGGFKGLLCGNYHEDIEGLRKFQRKLNQLLHNFVYGLPPNSNREKSQKMIDINLNMCRVFLRLGPDPSNRELDDIIYFLLSCYESQGVDIDYNRADIVQLKNQLKGEINRYHETALIKNIDTMTRKQNDHVILIPDNHLHPIPWESLPIMRSQPVSRLPCLSFLRDRIMRSLAANDDDDNWTEVSINSKKTCYVLNPSGDLMHTQNEFETAFKNMDGWQGLIQEKPVELQWQNMLESRDLYMYFGHSAGQSIIRGQNIKKLKHCPVAILMGCSSGTLVDKGEYDADGYIINYLLGGSPAVVANLWDVTDKSIDQLTGKMFNTWGLLKNNNNNTNNNVSLVEAVSSSRDACTLPYLIGAAPIIYGIPVYIKRS
;
A
#
# COMPACT_ATOMS: atom_id res chain seq x y z
N ASP A 1 73.65 35.43 23.28
CA ASP A 1 74.06 34.59 22.14
C ASP A 1 73.27 33.30 22.13
N ASP A 2 72.92 32.94 20.90
CA ASP A 2 72.41 31.66 20.41
C ASP A 2 70.90 31.40 20.44
N ASN A 3 70.31 31.84 19.31
CA ASN A 3 69.19 31.25 18.59
C ASN A 3 69.20 29.71 18.60
N ASN A 4 68.02 29.09 18.72
CA ASN A 4 67.72 27.82 18.07
C ASN A 4 66.21 27.64 17.91
N ASP A 5 65.73 27.76 16.67
CA ASP A 5 64.48 27.20 16.17
C ASP A 5 64.56 25.66 16.18
N PRO A 6 63.48 24.93 16.53
CA PRO A 6 63.38 23.51 16.24
C PRO A 6 62.53 23.26 14.98
N MET A 7 63.26 22.83 13.93
CA MET A 7 62.93 21.80 12.92
C MET A 7 61.52 21.19 12.93
N GLU A 8 60.86 21.30 11.77
CA GLU A 8 59.72 20.50 11.32
C GLU A 8 60.04 18.99 11.33
N ILE A 9 59.12 18.19 11.89
CA ILE A 9 59.12 16.73 11.75
C ILE A 9 57.92 16.35 10.89
N ASP A 10 58.26 15.87 9.70
CA ASP A 10 57.39 15.27 8.68
C ASP A 10 56.67 14.03 9.25
N GLY A 11 55.33 14.14 9.37
CA GLY A 11 54.45 13.08 9.84
C GLY A 11 53.90 12.26 8.69
N SER A 12 54.75 11.41 8.09
CA SER A 12 54.31 10.39 7.14
C SER A 12 53.40 9.36 7.82
N ILE A 13 52.09 9.59 7.78
CA ILE A 13 51.09 8.59 8.15
C ILE A 13 51.08 7.49 7.10
N MET A 14 51.42 6.28 7.54
CA MET A 14 51.33 5.03 6.77
C MET A 14 49.97 4.90 6.08
N GLN A 15 49.98 4.92 4.74
CA GLN A 15 48.87 4.46 3.93
C GLN A 15 48.75 2.94 4.08
N ALA A 16 47.65 2.48 4.69
CA ALA A 16 47.18 1.11 4.54
C ALA A 16 46.47 0.95 3.18
N PRO A 17 46.60 -0.18 2.46
CA PRO A 17 46.01 -0.33 1.14
C PRO A 17 44.47 -0.40 1.24
N SER A 18 43.79 0.49 0.54
CA SER A 18 42.33 0.50 0.40
C SER A 18 41.84 -0.72 -0.40
N LEU A 19 41.27 -1.70 0.29
CA LEU A 19 40.57 -2.85 -0.33
C LEU A 19 39.04 -2.67 -0.38
N TYR A 20 38.52 -1.49 -0.06
CA TYR A 20 37.11 -1.15 -0.25
C TYR A 20 37.02 0.19 -0.99
N GLY A 21 36.61 0.14 -2.25
CA GLY A 21 36.46 1.32 -3.09
C GLY A 21 35.46 2.33 -2.51
N ASN A 22 35.57 3.58 -2.98
CA ASN A 22 34.77 4.76 -2.60
C ASN A 22 33.25 4.54 -2.48
N ASN A 23 32.68 3.47 -3.07
CA ASN A 23 31.25 3.13 -3.04
C ASN A 23 30.66 2.85 -1.65
N ASN A 24 31.46 2.68 -0.59
CA ASN A 24 30.95 2.41 0.76
C ASN A 24 30.91 3.62 1.69
N ARG A 25 31.56 4.75 1.32
CA ARG A 25 31.69 5.90 2.23
C ARG A 25 30.38 6.68 2.37
N TRP A 26 29.67 6.90 1.27
CA TRP A 26 28.35 7.54 1.29
C TRP A 26 27.34 6.70 2.09
N LEU A 27 27.36 5.37 1.90
CA LEU A 27 26.44 4.45 2.57
C LEU A 27 26.67 4.44 4.08
N GLN A 28 27.94 4.47 4.52
CA GLN A 28 28.26 4.58 5.94
C GLN A 28 27.78 5.91 6.52
N GLY A 29 28.08 7.04 5.87
CA GLY A 29 27.60 8.35 6.33
C GLY A 29 26.08 8.46 6.39
N HIS A 30 25.38 7.86 5.42
CA HIS A 30 23.92 7.77 5.41
C HIS A 30 23.38 6.97 6.61
N LEU A 31 23.98 5.81 6.92
CA LEU A 31 23.56 5.00 8.07
C LEU A 31 23.82 5.71 9.42
N GLU A 32 24.91 6.47 9.53
CA GLU A 32 25.22 7.30 10.70
C GLU A 32 24.18 8.43 10.86
N TYR A 33 23.82 9.11 9.76
CA TYR A 33 22.76 10.13 9.75
C TYR A 33 21.39 9.58 10.18
N LEU A 34 21.01 8.38 9.71
CA LEU A 34 19.76 7.74 10.12
C LEU A 34 19.74 7.45 11.63
N ARG A 35 20.83 6.87 12.16
CA ARG A 35 20.96 6.59 13.60
C ARG A 35 20.74 7.85 14.43
N ASP A 36 21.39 8.93 14.06
CA ASP A 36 21.32 10.18 14.84
C ASP A 36 19.92 10.80 14.74
N THR A 37 19.29 10.76 13.54
CA THR A 37 17.91 11.21 13.34
C THR A 37 16.91 10.45 14.23
N TYR A 38 17.03 9.12 14.31
CA TYR A 38 16.09 8.29 15.06
C TYR A 38 16.30 8.34 16.58
N ASN A 39 17.48 8.72 17.05
CA ASN A 39 17.69 9.00 18.47
C ASN A 39 16.90 10.23 18.94
N GLU A 40 16.60 11.17 18.05
CA GLU A 40 15.90 12.43 18.36
C GLU A 40 14.43 12.42 17.89
N GLU A 41 13.93 11.33 17.30
CA GLU A 41 12.58 11.26 16.70
C GLU A 41 11.46 11.54 17.70
N HIS A 42 11.65 11.11 18.95
CA HIS A 42 10.67 11.28 20.03
C HIS A 42 10.55 12.73 20.56
N ASP A 43 11.51 13.59 20.20
CA ASP A 43 11.57 14.99 20.63
C ASP A 43 11.01 15.95 19.57
N LEU A 44 10.58 15.44 18.40
CA LEU A 44 10.10 16.26 17.29
C LEU A 44 8.74 16.91 17.59
N ASP A 45 8.62 18.20 17.28
CA ASP A 45 7.31 18.86 17.24
C ASP A 45 6.56 18.58 15.92
N ASP A 46 5.29 19.01 15.83
CA ASP A 46 4.45 18.78 14.64
C ASP A 46 5.07 19.38 13.35
N SER A 47 5.74 20.53 13.45
CA SER A 47 6.36 21.20 12.30
C SER A 47 7.62 20.46 11.85
N GLU A 48 8.41 19.98 12.80
CA GLU A 48 9.59 19.18 12.52
C GLU A 48 9.23 17.80 11.96
N PHE A 49 8.19 17.17 12.50
CA PHE A 49 7.64 15.92 11.96
C PHE A 49 7.18 16.10 10.51
N GLN A 50 6.38 17.13 10.24
CA GLN A 50 5.92 17.45 8.89
C GLN A 50 7.11 17.60 7.93
N LYS A 51 8.11 18.39 8.31
CA LYS A 51 9.29 18.63 7.48
C LYS A 51 10.18 17.39 7.28
N LYS A 52 10.43 16.62 8.35
CA LYS A 52 11.41 15.52 8.35
C LYS A 52 10.84 14.18 7.83
N PHE A 53 9.51 14.00 7.85
CA PHE A 53 8.85 12.75 7.45
C PHE A 53 7.80 12.91 6.34
N VAL A 54 7.02 13.99 6.35
CA VAL A 54 5.88 14.13 5.42
C VAL A 54 6.28 14.87 4.14
N ASP A 55 6.98 16.00 4.25
CA ASP A 55 7.35 16.84 3.10
C ASP A 55 8.43 16.22 2.21
N ILE A 56 9.09 15.17 2.68
CA ILE A 56 10.05 14.38 1.89
C ILE A 56 9.36 13.34 0.99
N ILE A 57 8.06 13.09 1.19
CA ILE A 57 7.30 12.11 0.41
C ILE A 57 7.20 12.64 -1.04
N PRO A 58 7.50 11.83 -2.07
CA PRO A 58 7.29 12.24 -3.45
C PRO A 58 5.87 12.75 -3.69
N SER A 59 5.72 13.85 -4.43
CA SER A 59 4.43 14.56 -4.59
C SER A 59 3.31 13.72 -5.23
N ASN A 60 3.69 12.69 -5.99
CA ASN A 60 2.81 11.68 -6.58
C ASN A 60 2.46 10.53 -5.63
N TRP A 61 2.97 10.51 -4.39
CA TRP A 61 2.67 9.47 -3.42
C TRP A 61 1.66 9.96 -2.38
N THR A 62 0.85 9.02 -1.90
CA THR A 62 -0.07 9.20 -0.77
C THR A 62 0.23 8.14 0.27
N VAL A 63 0.35 8.55 1.54
CA VAL A 63 0.49 7.60 2.65
C VAL A 63 -0.80 7.56 3.46
N CYS A 64 -1.30 6.37 3.75
CA CYS A 64 -2.48 6.14 4.58
C CYS A 64 -2.10 5.22 5.75
N SER A 65 -2.01 5.80 6.95
CA SER A 65 -1.88 5.02 8.19
C SER A 65 -3.26 4.57 8.66
N LEU A 66 -3.41 3.29 8.96
CA LEU A 66 -4.66 2.67 9.40
C LEU A 66 -4.47 2.09 10.79
N THR A 67 -5.32 2.50 11.73
CA THR A 67 -5.28 2.02 13.12
C THR A 67 -6.66 1.57 13.55
N MET A 68 -6.79 0.32 13.99
CA MET A 68 -8.01 -0.24 14.53
C MET A 68 -7.99 -0.15 16.05
N TYR A 69 -9.13 0.24 16.63
CA TYR A 69 -9.41 0.18 18.06
C TYR A 69 -10.48 -0.90 18.28
N PRO A 70 -10.11 -2.19 18.48
CA PRO A 70 -11.07 -3.29 18.53
C PRO A 70 -12.13 -3.11 19.63
N ASN A 71 -11.73 -2.58 20.79
CA ASN A 71 -12.62 -2.40 21.95
C ASN A 71 -13.77 -1.43 21.67
N THR A 72 -13.52 -0.38 20.89
CA THR A 72 -14.53 0.62 20.54
C THR A 72 -15.12 0.42 19.14
N ASN A 73 -14.60 -0.56 18.37
CA ASN A 73 -14.91 -0.76 16.96
C ASN A 73 -14.76 0.55 16.17
N GLU A 74 -13.60 1.20 16.32
CA GLU A 74 -13.27 2.44 15.61
C GLU A 74 -12.04 2.23 14.73
N LEU A 75 -12.12 2.67 13.49
CA LEU A 75 -11.02 2.70 12.53
C LEU A 75 -10.55 4.14 12.36
N SER A 76 -9.30 4.43 12.72
CA SER A 76 -8.66 5.71 12.41
C SER A 76 -7.85 5.59 11.11
N ILE A 77 -7.99 6.60 10.26
CA ILE A 77 -7.27 6.73 9.00
C ILE A 77 -6.57 8.09 9.02
N VAL A 78 -5.25 8.08 8.91
CA VAL A 78 -4.43 9.28 8.75
C VAL A 78 -3.87 9.28 7.34
N ARG A 79 -4.27 10.28 6.56
CA ARG A 79 -3.77 10.51 5.20
C ARG A 79 -2.70 11.60 5.22
N LEU A 80 -1.53 11.29 4.66
CA LEU A 80 -0.37 12.17 4.57
C LEU A 80 0.05 12.32 3.10
N GLN A 81 0.42 13.54 2.74
CA GLN A 81 0.99 13.89 1.44
C GLN A 81 1.88 15.13 1.64
N ALA A 82 3.00 15.18 0.92
CA ALA A 82 3.97 16.26 1.06
C ALA A 82 3.34 17.64 0.84
N GLU A 83 3.76 18.62 1.64
CA GLU A 83 3.32 20.01 1.60
C GLU A 83 1.79 20.20 1.81
N THR A 84 1.12 19.19 2.37
CA THR A 84 -0.31 19.26 2.70
C THR A 84 -0.54 18.99 4.18
N THR A 85 -1.59 19.60 4.72
CA THR A 85 -2.03 19.32 6.09
C THR A 85 -2.55 17.86 6.19
N PRO A 86 -2.03 17.06 7.14
CA PRO A 86 -2.54 15.73 7.43
C PRO A 86 -4.05 15.70 7.61
N THR A 87 -4.72 14.71 7.01
CA THR A 87 -6.17 14.50 7.18
C THR A 87 -6.39 13.30 8.08
N ILE A 88 -7.03 13.51 9.21
CA ILE A 88 -7.29 12.49 10.22
C ILE A 88 -8.79 12.26 10.33
N ILE A 89 -9.24 11.02 10.12
CA ILE A 89 -10.63 10.62 10.31
C ILE A 89 -10.69 9.43 11.25
N LYS A 90 -11.67 9.45 12.16
CA LYS A 90 -12.01 8.33 13.03
C LYS A 90 -13.42 7.85 12.72
N LEU A 91 -13.53 6.62 12.24
CA LEU A 91 -14.75 6.01 11.75
C LEU A 91 -15.22 4.93 12.74
N SER A 92 -16.36 5.15 13.39
CA SER A 92 -17.01 4.04 14.10
C SER A 92 -17.57 3.05 13.08
N LEU A 93 -17.21 1.77 13.20
CA LEU A 93 -17.69 0.70 12.32
C LEU A 93 -19.19 0.44 12.49
N GLN A 94 -19.77 0.91 13.60
CA GLN A 94 -21.19 0.77 13.91
C GLN A 94 -22.03 1.98 13.48
N ARG A 95 -21.43 3.04 12.91
CA ARG A 95 -22.15 4.29 12.59
C ARG A 95 -23.29 4.09 11.59
N THR A 96 -23.15 3.12 10.68
CA THR A 96 -24.19 2.79 9.70
C THR A 96 -25.44 2.17 10.34
N ARG A 97 -25.36 1.62 11.58
CA ARG A 97 -26.52 1.14 12.37
C ARG A 97 -27.46 2.26 12.79
N ARG A 98 -26.92 3.45 13.12
CA ARG A 98 -27.72 4.55 13.69
C ARG A 98 -28.57 5.27 12.63
N SER A 99 -28.18 5.18 11.37
CA SER A 99 -28.91 5.81 10.26
C SER A 99 -30.17 5.05 9.83
N HIS A 100 -30.33 3.77 10.21
CA HIS A 100 -31.43 2.93 9.77
C HIS A 100 -32.10 2.28 10.98
N ASN A 101 -33.36 2.64 11.26
CA ASN A 101 -34.21 2.05 12.32
C ASN A 101 -34.52 0.54 12.12
N ASN A 102 -33.75 -0.18 11.29
CA ASN A 102 -33.86 -1.63 11.12
C ASN A 102 -32.90 -2.32 12.09
N THR A 103 -33.45 -2.77 13.21
CA THR A 103 -32.78 -3.52 14.28
C THR A 103 -32.38 -4.96 13.88
N SER A 104 -32.51 -5.34 12.61
CA SER A 104 -32.38 -6.74 12.14
C SER A 104 -31.21 -7.02 11.18
N GLU A 105 -30.41 -6.03 10.78
CA GLU A 105 -29.21 -6.29 9.97
C GLU A 105 -27.96 -6.34 10.87
N ASN A 106 -27.37 -7.54 11.01
CA ASN A 106 -26.09 -7.75 11.66
C ASN A 106 -24.99 -7.03 10.85
N THR A 107 -24.71 -5.75 11.14
CA THR A 107 -23.55 -5.08 10.54
C THR A 107 -22.27 -5.76 11.02
N MET A 108 -21.32 -5.91 10.12
CA MET A 108 -20.07 -6.61 10.37
C MET A 108 -19.14 -5.76 11.23
N ASP A 109 -18.89 -6.19 12.47
CA ASP A 109 -17.88 -5.59 13.34
C ASP A 109 -16.47 -6.09 12.98
N PHE A 110 -15.46 -5.52 13.62
CA PHE A 110 -14.07 -5.86 13.32
C PHE A 110 -13.78 -7.36 13.57
N VAL A 111 -14.21 -7.87 14.72
CA VAL A 111 -13.95 -9.26 15.13
C VAL A 111 -14.60 -10.23 14.15
N GLY A 112 -15.88 -10.02 13.80
CA GLY A 112 -16.60 -10.87 12.86
C GLY A 112 -15.97 -10.89 11.47
N ALA A 113 -15.48 -9.75 10.97
CA ALA A 113 -14.78 -9.70 9.69
C ALA A 113 -13.47 -10.49 9.69
N ILE A 114 -12.68 -10.36 10.77
CA ILE A 114 -11.42 -11.08 10.92
C ILE A 114 -11.65 -12.58 11.08
N ASP A 115 -12.69 -12.99 11.81
CA ASP A 115 -13.05 -14.39 11.97
C ASP A 115 -13.54 -15.01 10.65
N GLU A 116 -14.38 -14.30 9.87
CA GLU A 116 -14.77 -14.74 8.53
C GLU A 116 -13.55 -14.85 7.59
N LEU A 117 -12.64 -13.87 7.63
CA LEU A 117 -11.39 -13.91 6.86
C LEU A 117 -10.54 -15.14 7.21
N LYS A 118 -10.29 -15.37 8.51
CA LYS A 118 -9.53 -16.51 9.01
C LYS A 118 -10.19 -17.84 8.63
N GLN A 119 -11.52 -17.91 8.68
CA GLN A 119 -12.26 -19.09 8.26
C GLN A 119 -12.07 -19.37 6.77
N ILE A 120 -12.24 -18.36 5.90
CA ILE A 120 -12.05 -18.50 4.45
C ILE A 120 -10.64 -18.99 4.14
N ILE A 121 -9.62 -18.39 4.77
CA ILE A 121 -8.21 -18.77 4.58
C ILE A 121 -8.00 -20.22 5.05
N SER A 122 -8.42 -20.56 6.27
CA SER A 122 -8.28 -21.92 6.80
C SER A 122 -8.97 -22.98 5.93
N GLU A 123 -10.13 -22.67 5.37
CA GLU A 123 -10.83 -23.55 4.43
C GLU A 123 -10.11 -23.65 3.09
N SER A 124 -9.50 -22.57 2.60
CA SER A 124 -8.64 -22.60 1.41
C SER A 124 -7.43 -23.50 1.63
N ASP A 125 -6.71 -23.34 2.74
CA ASP A 125 -5.50 -24.12 3.06
C ASP A 125 -5.83 -25.62 3.13
N LYS A 126 -6.97 -25.97 3.73
CA LYS A 126 -7.49 -27.35 3.71
C LYS A 126 -7.63 -27.87 2.29
N THR A 127 -8.25 -27.10 1.38
CA THR A 127 -8.39 -27.54 -0.02
C THR A 127 -7.04 -27.70 -0.73
N ILE A 128 -6.02 -26.93 -0.39
CA ILE A 128 -4.66 -27.07 -0.95
C ILE A 128 -4.02 -28.37 -0.45
N SER A 129 -4.07 -28.61 0.87
CA SER A 129 -3.49 -29.80 1.51
C SER A 129 -4.11 -31.11 1.03
N THR A 130 -5.42 -31.10 0.71
CA THR A 130 -6.16 -32.29 0.29
C THR A 130 -6.22 -32.46 -1.23
N ALA A 131 -5.67 -31.53 -2.02
CA ALA A 131 -5.77 -31.53 -3.49
C ALA A 131 -5.32 -32.87 -4.11
N LYS A 132 -4.29 -33.52 -3.53
CA LYS A 132 -3.75 -34.80 -4.02
C LYS A 132 -4.72 -35.98 -3.91
N PHE A 133 -5.74 -35.89 -3.06
CA PHE A 133 -6.74 -36.96 -2.87
C PHE A 133 -7.89 -36.90 -3.90
N TYR A 134 -8.02 -35.80 -4.64
CA TYR A 134 -9.06 -35.64 -5.66
C TYR A 134 -8.54 -36.15 -7.02
N THR A 135 -8.76 -37.43 -7.31
CA THR A 135 -8.33 -38.06 -8.57
C THR A 135 -9.48 -38.25 -9.58
N GLU A 136 -10.70 -38.47 -9.08
CA GLU A 136 -11.88 -38.64 -9.92
C GLU A 136 -12.40 -37.30 -10.46
N LYS A 137 -12.86 -37.29 -11.71
CA LYS A 137 -13.35 -36.08 -12.40
C LYS A 137 -14.44 -35.34 -11.61
N THR A 138 -15.36 -36.08 -10.99
CA THR A 138 -16.43 -35.55 -10.14
C THR A 138 -15.85 -34.86 -8.91
N ALA A 139 -14.92 -35.51 -8.22
CA ALA A 139 -14.25 -34.99 -7.03
C ALA A 139 -13.42 -33.73 -7.35
N VAL A 140 -12.70 -33.71 -8.48
CA VAL A 140 -11.96 -32.52 -8.96
C VAL A 140 -12.91 -31.35 -9.25
N ASN A 141 -14.08 -31.61 -9.84
CA ASN A 141 -15.08 -30.56 -10.08
C ASN A 141 -15.65 -29.99 -8.77
N GLU A 142 -15.89 -30.84 -7.77
CA GLU A 142 -16.35 -30.41 -6.44
C GLU A 142 -15.29 -29.57 -5.71
N TRP A 143 -14.02 -29.97 -5.80
CA TRP A 143 -12.89 -29.21 -5.28
C TRP A 143 -12.82 -27.80 -5.88
N TRP A 144 -12.91 -27.69 -7.22
CA TRP A 144 -12.95 -26.40 -7.90
C TRP A 144 -14.17 -25.58 -7.52
N LYS A 145 -15.36 -26.20 -7.46
CA LYS A 145 -16.60 -25.53 -7.03
C LYS A 145 -16.44 -24.94 -5.63
N ARG A 146 -15.82 -25.67 -4.70
CA ARG A 146 -15.56 -25.19 -3.34
C ARG A 146 -14.61 -24.00 -3.33
N ARG A 147 -13.51 -24.03 -4.09
CA ARG A 147 -12.58 -22.90 -4.19
C ARG A 147 -13.20 -21.66 -4.82
N MET A 148 -14.04 -21.82 -5.85
CA MET A 148 -14.81 -20.72 -6.43
C MET A 148 -15.79 -20.09 -5.42
N GLN A 149 -16.41 -20.92 -4.55
CA GLN A 149 -17.26 -20.41 -3.47
C GLN A 149 -16.46 -19.59 -2.45
N LEU A 150 -15.28 -20.07 -2.05
CA LEU A 150 -14.38 -19.34 -1.14
C LEU A 150 -13.91 -18.02 -1.75
N ASP A 151 -13.57 -18.00 -3.04
CA ASP A 151 -13.21 -16.78 -3.78
C ASP A 151 -14.35 -15.74 -3.75
N HIS A 152 -15.59 -16.18 -4.02
CA HIS A 152 -16.76 -15.32 -3.94
C HIS A 152 -17.06 -14.84 -2.51
N GLN A 153 -16.84 -15.68 -1.50
CA GLN A 153 -16.98 -15.28 -0.09
C GLN A 153 -15.97 -14.19 0.26
N LEU A 154 -14.70 -14.34 -0.13
CA LEU A 154 -13.68 -13.32 0.10
C LEU A 154 -14.02 -12.01 -0.61
N LYS A 155 -14.44 -12.07 -1.88
CA LYS A 155 -14.93 -10.89 -2.62
C LYS A 155 -16.05 -10.17 -1.86
N ARG A 156 -17.03 -10.92 -1.37
CA ARG A 156 -18.16 -10.37 -0.62
C ARG A 156 -17.70 -9.73 0.69
N LEU A 157 -16.82 -10.39 1.44
CA LEU A 157 -16.24 -9.85 2.67
C LEU A 157 -15.54 -8.51 2.42
N LEU A 158 -14.70 -8.41 1.38
CA LEU A 158 -14.02 -7.17 1.04
C LEU A 158 -14.99 -6.06 0.59
N ASN A 159 -16.05 -6.40 -0.14
CA ASN A 159 -17.12 -5.44 -0.45
C ASN A 159 -17.84 -4.96 0.81
N THR A 160 -18.11 -5.84 1.77
CA THR A 160 -18.71 -5.49 3.06
C THR A 160 -17.79 -4.57 3.85
N ILE A 161 -16.50 -4.87 3.96
CA ILE A 161 -15.51 -4.01 4.62
C ILE A 161 -15.50 -2.61 3.96
N GLU A 162 -15.43 -2.51 2.63
CA GLU A 162 -15.46 -1.20 1.96
C GLU A 162 -16.78 -0.46 2.24
N THR A 163 -17.92 -1.12 2.06
CA THR A 163 -19.23 -0.45 2.12
C THR A 163 -19.69 -0.12 3.54
N GLU A 164 -19.35 -0.94 4.54
CA GLU A 164 -19.79 -0.79 5.93
C GLU A 164 -18.78 -0.03 6.79
N TRP A 165 -17.48 -0.23 6.57
CA TRP A 165 -16.45 0.40 7.40
C TRP A 165 -16.02 1.74 6.80
N LEU A 166 -15.73 1.79 5.50
CA LEU A 166 -15.28 3.02 4.84
C LEU A 166 -16.46 3.86 4.35
N GLY A 167 -17.47 3.25 3.73
CA GLY A 167 -18.69 3.91 3.30
C GLY A 167 -18.40 5.15 2.45
N GLY A 168 -18.98 6.30 2.84
CA GLY A 168 -18.77 7.58 2.16
C GLY A 168 -17.33 8.12 2.21
N PHE A 169 -16.46 7.50 3.01
CA PHE A 169 -15.08 7.91 3.25
C PHE A 169 -14.04 7.04 2.55
N LYS A 170 -14.45 6.05 1.73
CA LYS A 170 -13.52 5.18 1.00
C LYS A 170 -12.53 5.92 0.11
N GLY A 171 -12.88 7.14 -0.32
CA GLY A 171 -11.98 8.05 -1.03
C GLY A 171 -10.71 8.44 -0.26
N LEU A 172 -10.66 8.25 1.06
CA LEU A 172 -9.47 8.47 1.88
C LEU A 172 -8.28 7.62 1.45
N LEU A 173 -8.55 6.43 0.93
CA LEU A 173 -7.51 5.46 0.55
C LEU A 173 -7.03 5.67 -0.90
N CYS A 174 -7.66 6.57 -1.66
CA CYS A 174 -7.28 6.82 -3.05
C CYS A 174 -5.99 7.62 -3.18
N GLY A 175 -5.18 7.33 -4.19
CA GLY A 175 -4.05 8.17 -4.54
C GLY A 175 -4.48 9.48 -5.24
N ASN A 176 -3.59 10.01 -6.06
CA ASN A 176 -3.74 11.25 -6.80
C ASN A 176 -4.46 11.02 -8.13
N TYR A 177 -5.50 11.81 -8.36
CA TYR A 177 -6.28 11.82 -9.60
C TYR A 177 -6.19 13.19 -10.26
N HIS A 178 -6.51 13.26 -11.55
CA HIS A 178 -6.67 14.55 -12.22
C HIS A 178 -7.81 15.33 -11.55
N GLU A 179 -7.62 16.64 -11.39
CA GLU A 179 -8.59 17.49 -10.68
C GLU A 179 -8.78 18.84 -11.37
N ASP A 180 -10.01 19.33 -11.36
CA ASP A 180 -10.33 20.72 -11.69
C ASP A 180 -10.32 21.52 -10.38
N ILE A 181 -9.20 22.17 -10.04
CA ILE A 181 -9.01 22.89 -8.78
C ILE A 181 -10.06 23.99 -8.60
N GLU A 182 -10.45 24.67 -9.68
CA GLU A 182 -11.50 25.69 -9.64
C GLU A 182 -12.87 25.05 -9.36
N GLY A 183 -13.16 23.93 -10.05
CA GLY A 183 -14.33 23.10 -9.81
C GLY A 183 -14.42 22.60 -8.37
N LEU A 184 -13.30 22.16 -7.79
CA LEU A 184 -13.19 21.68 -6.41
C LEU A 184 -13.54 22.80 -5.41
N ARG A 185 -12.97 23.99 -5.59
CA ARG A 185 -13.30 25.17 -4.76
C ARG A 185 -14.76 25.63 -4.93
N LYS A 186 -15.34 25.43 -6.12
CA LYS A 186 -16.76 25.72 -6.36
C LYS A 186 -17.66 24.70 -5.64
N PHE A 187 -17.30 23.41 -5.70
CA PHE A 187 -17.97 22.34 -4.97
C PHE A 187 -17.93 22.59 -3.46
N GLN A 188 -16.76 22.91 -2.90
CA GLN A 188 -16.60 23.24 -1.46
C GLN A 188 -17.54 24.37 -1.04
N ARG A 189 -17.54 25.51 -1.77
CA ARG A 189 -18.43 26.64 -1.48
C ARG A 189 -19.90 26.24 -1.54
N LYS A 190 -20.28 25.40 -2.50
CA LYS A 190 -21.67 24.91 -2.64
C LYS A 190 -22.05 23.96 -1.53
N LEU A 191 -21.16 23.05 -1.13
CA LEU A 191 -21.37 22.14 -0.02
C LEU A 191 -21.56 22.91 1.30
N ASN A 192 -20.68 23.88 1.59
CA ASN A 192 -20.80 24.75 2.77
C ASN A 192 -22.14 25.49 2.78
N GLN A 193 -22.57 26.04 1.62
CA GLN A 193 -23.86 26.72 1.47
C GLN A 193 -25.06 25.79 1.68
N LEU A 194 -25.03 24.59 1.10
CA LEU A 194 -26.12 23.61 1.24
C LEU A 194 -26.33 23.22 2.70
N LEU A 195 -25.24 22.92 3.42
CA LEU A 195 -25.31 22.59 4.83
C LEU A 195 -25.76 23.76 5.69
N HIS A 196 -25.21 24.95 5.47
CA HIS A 196 -25.62 26.14 6.22
C HIS A 196 -27.13 26.41 6.07
N ASN A 197 -27.65 26.32 4.84
CA ASN A 197 -29.07 26.52 4.58
C ASN A 197 -29.94 25.41 5.16
N PHE A 198 -29.44 24.17 5.21
CA PHE A 198 -30.14 23.07 5.86
C PHE A 198 -30.24 23.30 7.38
N VAL A 199 -29.11 23.66 8.01
CA VAL A 199 -29.02 23.80 9.48
C VAL A 199 -29.77 25.04 9.99
N TYR A 200 -29.65 26.18 9.32
CA TYR A 200 -30.18 27.44 9.81
C TYR A 200 -31.40 27.98 9.03
N GLY A 201 -31.80 27.30 7.96
CA GLY A 201 -32.78 27.79 7.00
C GLY A 201 -32.22 28.85 6.05
N LEU A 202 -33.04 29.28 5.08
CA LEU A 202 -32.72 30.45 4.25
C LEU A 202 -32.78 31.71 5.14
N PRO A 203 -31.85 32.67 5.01
CA PRO A 203 -31.80 33.83 5.87
C PRO A 203 -33.15 34.58 5.81
N PRO A 204 -33.90 34.70 6.92
CA PRO A 204 -35.03 35.60 6.97
C PRO A 204 -34.49 37.04 6.93
N ASN A 205 -35.26 37.95 6.35
CA ASN A 205 -34.97 39.38 6.12
C ASN A 205 -34.66 40.24 7.39
N SER A 206 -34.03 39.70 8.44
CA SER A 206 -33.81 40.40 9.69
C SER A 206 -32.66 39.81 10.52
N ASN A 207 -31.62 40.62 10.79
CA ASN A 207 -30.81 40.75 12.02
C ASN A 207 -30.36 39.49 12.83
N ARG A 208 -30.51 38.26 12.34
CA ARG A 208 -30.08 37.01 13.01
C ARG A 208 -28.61 36.63 12.74
N GLU A 209 -27.90 37.39 11.92
CA GLU A 209 -26.55 37.07 11.42
C GLU A 209 -25.47 36.92 12.50
N LYS A 210 -25.65 37.48 13.71
CA LYS A 210 -24.59 37.53 14.72
C LYS A 210 -24.25 36.18 15.40
N SER A 211 -24.94 35.08 15.09
CA SER A 211 -24.72 33.77 15.75
C SER A 211 -24.59 32.55 14.83
N GLN A 212 -24.77 32.71 13.52
CA GLN A 212 -24.74 31.59 12.57
C GLN A 212 -23.32 31.38 12.04
N LYS A 213 -22.61 30.40 12.60
CA LYS A 213 -21.26 30.06 12.13
C LYS A 213 -21.37 29.03 11.00
N MET A 214 -20.90 29.42 9.81
CA MET A 214 -20.73 28.47 8.71
C MET A 214 -19.48 27.62 8.94
N ILE A 215 -19.63 26.30 8.81
CA ILE A 215 -18.49 25.38 8.82
C ILE A 215 -17.82 25.44 7.45
N ASP A 216 -16.51 25.67 7.45
CA ASP A 216 -15.70 25.58 6.25
C ASP A 216 -15.10 24.18 6.13
N ILE A 217 -15.60 23.40 5.18
CA ILE A 217 -15.13 22.03 4.97
C ILE A 217 -13.79 22.05 4.26
N ASN A 218 -12.80 21.35 4.81
CA ASN A 218 -11.47 21.26 4.22
C ASN A 218 -11.51 20.69 2.78
N LEU A 219 -10.72 21.26 1.87
CA LEU A 219 -10.65 20.81 0.46
C LEU A 219 -10.26 19.33 0.31
N ASN A 220 -9.45 18.79 1.22
CA ASN A 220 -9.09 17.37 1.22
C ASN A 220 -10.31 16.48 1.50
N MET A 221 -11.23 16.92 2.37
CA MET A 221 -12.50 16.22 2.59
C MET A 221 -13.38 16.28 1.34
N CYS A 222 -13.43 17.43 0.66
CA CYS A 222 -14.11 17.52 -0.61
C CYS A 222 -13.53 16.55 -1.66
N ARG A 223 -12.21 16.42 -1.74
CA ARG A 223 -11.55 15.44 -2.62
C ARG A 223 -12.02 14.02 -2.31
N VAL A 224 -12.03 13.63 -1.04
CA VAL A 224 -12.50 12.31 -0.57
C VAL A 224 -13.93 12.03 -1.08
N PHE A 225 -14.86 12.97 -0.89
CA PHE A 225 -16.24 12.79 -1.34
C PHE A 225 -16.36 12.70 -2.87
N LEU A 226 -15.58 13.49 -3.60
CA LEU A 226 -15.53 13.45 -5.06
C LEU A 226 -14.82 12.21 -5.61
N ARG A 227 -14.20 11.36 -4.77
CA ARG A 227 -13.68 10.04 -5.20
C ARG A 227 -14.76 8.97 -5.24
N LEU A 228 -15.95 9.23 -4.73
CA LEU A 228 -17.09 8.33 -4.91
C LEU A 228 -17.55 8.23 -6.38
N GLY A 229 -17.13 9.18 -7.21
CA GLY A 229 -17.46 9.26 -8.62
C GLY A 229 -18.76 10.03 -8.89
N PRO A 230 -19.19 10.10 -10.17
CA PRO A 230 -20.32 10.92 -10.58
C PRO A 230 -21.69 10.41 -10.12
N ASP A 231 -21.78 9.17 -9.64
CA ASP A 231 -23.02 8.54 -9.19
C ASP A 231 -22.83 7.80 -7.86
N PRO A 232 -22.61 8.53 -6.75
CA PRO A 232 -22.48 7.92 -5.43
C PRO A 232 -23.79 7.27 -4.99
N SER A 233 -23.68 6.17 -4.24
CA SER A 233 -24.83 5.46 -3.69
C SER A 233 -25.52 6.27 -2.58
N ASN A 234 -26.81 5.96 -2.33
CA ASN A 234 -27.54 6.60 -1.25
C ASN A 234 -26.88 6.38 0.12
N ARG A 235 -26.31 5.19 0.37
CA ARG A 235 -25.64 4.85 1.63
C ARG A 235 -24.39 5.72 1.86
N GLU A 236 -23.60 5.95 0.80
CA GLU A 236 -22.42 6.80 0.88
C GLU A 236 -22.78 8.28 1.10
N LEU A 237 -23.84 8.76 0.43
CA LEU A 237 -24.33 10.12 0.61
C LEU A 237 -24.90 10.35 2.01
N ASP A 238 -25.66 9.39 2.54
CA ASP A 238 -26.16 9.45 3.91
C ASP A 238 -24.98 9.50 4.91
N ASP A 239 -23.97 8.63 4.77
CA ASP A 239 -22.77 8.63 5.62
C ASP A 239 -22.04 9.99 5.64
N ILE A 240 -21.89 10.63 4.46
CA ILE A 240 -21.31 11.98 4.35
C ILE A 240 -22.19 13.02 5.06
N ILE A 241 -23.49 13.02 4.81
CA ILE A 241 -24.41 14.02 5.37
C ILE A 241 -24.44 13.94 6.89
N TYR A 242 -24.62 12.75 7.47
CA TYR A 242 -24.64 12.59 8.92
C TYR A 242 -23.33 13.02 9.57
N PHE A 243 -22.19 12.72 8.95
CA PHE A 243 -20.90 13.22 9.41
C PHE A 243 -20.83 14.75 9.39
N LEU A 244 -21.21 15.38 8.27
CA LEU A 244 -21.14 16.83 8.14
C LEU A 244 -22.10 17.56 9.09
N LEU A 245 -23.28 16.98 9.36
CA LEU A 245 -24.21 17.51 10.36
C LEU A 245 -23.68 17.33 11.78
N SER A 246 -23.01 16.21 12.09
CA SER A 246 -22.36 16.02 13.40
C SER A 246 -21.26 17.05 13.68
N CYS A 247 -20.63 17.61 12.65
CA CYS A 247 -19.71 18.73 12.81
C CYS A 247 -20.41 19.98 13.36
N TYR A 248 -21.67 20.25 12.96
CA TYR A 248 -22.47 21.34 13.53
C TYR A 248 -22.92 21.03 14.96
N GLU A 249 -23.33 19.78 15.24
CA GLU A 249 -23.65 19.34 16.61
C GLU A 249 -22.47 19.52 17.56
N SER A 250 -21.24 19.23 17.10
CA SER A 250 -20.02 19.43 17.89
C SER A 250 -19.77 20.91 18.26
N GLN A 251 -20.38 21.85 17.53
CA GLN A 251 -20.34 23.29 17.83
C GLN A 251 -21.55 23.74 18.69
N GLY A 252 -22.37 22.81 19.16
CA GLY A 252 -23.53 23.07 20.00
C GLY A 252 -24.81 23.44 19.23
N VAL A 253 -24.86 23.16 17.92
CA VAL A 253 -26.05 23.41 17.09
C VAL A 253 -26.94 22.17 17.11
N ASP A 254 -28.21 22.34 17.49
CA ASP A 254 -29.20 21.26 17.45
C ASP A 254 -29.74 21.06 16.03
N ILE A 255 -29.75 19.82 15.54
CA ILE A 255 -30.09 19.48 14.16
C ILE A 255 -31.40 18.69 14.12
N ASP A 256 -32.38 19.19 13.35
CA ASP A 256 -33.60 18.45 13.05
C ASP A 256 -33.36 17.46 11.90
N TYR A 257 -33.39 16.17 12.22
CA TYR A 257 -33.23 15.07 11.25
C TYR A 257 -34.54 14.70 10.55
N ASN A 258 -35.31 15.70 10.11
CA ASN A 258 -36.52 15.46 9.34
C ASN A 258 -36.19 14.72 8.02
N ARG A 259 -36.86 13.58 7.80
CA ARG A 259 -36.56 12.68 6.68
C ARG A 259 -36.71 13.33 5.31
N ALA A 260 -37.70 14.21 5.14
CA ALA A 260 -37.94 14.88 3.86
C ALA A 260 -36.77 15.82 3.49
N ASP A 261 -36.29 16.58 4.47
CA ASP A 261 -35.21 17.55 4.29
C ASP A 261 -33.86 16.85 4.04
N ILE A 262 -33.59 15.74 4.74
CA ILE A 262 -32.40 14.91 4.50
C ILE A 262 -32.40 14.34 3.07
N VAL A 263 -33.56 13.86 2.59
CA VAL A 263 -33.69 13.37 1.20
C VAL A 263 -33.42 14.49 0.20
N GLN A 264 -33.91 15.70 0.47
CA GLN A 264 -33.64 16.86 -0.38
C GLN A 264 -32.14 17.22 -0.39
N LEU A 265 -31.52 17.32 0.79
CA LEU A 265 -30.09 17.61 0.94
C LEU A 265 -29.23 16.57 0.21
N LYS A 266 -29.60 15.28 0.31
CA LYS A 266 -28.97 14.19 -0.42
C LYS A 266 -29.02 14.36 -1.92
N ASN A 267 -30.20 14.66 -2.46
CA ASN A 267 -30.35 14.88 -3.90
C ASN A 267 -29.54 16.10 -4.38
N GLN A 268 -29.49 17.17 -3.58
CA GLN A 268 -28.67 18.34 -3.88
C GLN A 268 -27.18 18.02 -3.85
N LEU A 269 -26.70 17.31 -2.83
CA LEU A 269 -25.30 16.86 -2.73
C LEU A 269 -24.91 15.99 -3.93
N LYS A 270 -25.76 15.03 -4.30
CA LYS A 270 -25.55 14.17 -5.47
C LYS A 270 -25.43 15.00 -6.76
N GLY A 271 -26.33 15.97 -6.94
CA GLY A 271 -26.28 16.88 -8.09
C GLY A 271 -25.01 17.72 -8.14
N GLU A 272 -24.51 18.17 -6.98
CA GLU A 272 -23.26 18.94 -6.90
C GLU A 272 -22.01 18.09 -7.19
N ILE A 273 -21.97 16.84 -6.72
CA ILE A 273 -20.90 15.88 -7.06
C ILE A 273 -20.89 15.60 -8.56
N ASN A 274 -22.05 15.23 -9.12
CA ASN A 274 -22.19 14.95 -10.54
C ASN A 274 -21.77 16.15 -11.41
N ARG A 275 -22.23 17.36 -11.06
CA ARG A 275 -21.88 18.59 -11.77
C ARG A 275 -20.37 18.87 -11.77
N TYR A 276 -19.65 18.57 -10.69
CA TYR A 276 -18.19 18.70 -10.66
C TYR A 276 -17.54 17.81 -11.72
N HIS A 277 -17.90 16.53 -11.77
CA HIS A 277 -17.35 15.58 -12.73
C HIS A 277 -17.71 15.95 -14.17
N GLU A 278 -18.94 16.33 -14.45
CA GLU A 278 -19.38 16.75 -15.79
C GLU A 278 -18.67 18.02 -16.26
N THR A 279 -18.55 19.03 -15.37
CA THR A 279 -17.86 20.29 -15.70
C THR A 279 -16.37 20.04 -15.98
N ALA A 280 -15.72 19.19 -15.19
CA ALA A 280 -14.32 18.83 -15.41
C ALA A 280 -14.15 18.06 -16.74
N LEU A 281 -15.07 17.15 -17.08
CA LEU A 281 -15.04 16.42 -18.34
C LEU A 281 -15.19 17.36 -19.55
N ILE A 282 -16.05 18.38 -19.48
CA ILE A 282 -16.16 19.43 -20.51
C ILE A 282 -14.84 20.18 -20.70
N LYS A 283 -14.05 20.34 -19.62
CA LYS A 283 -12.69 20.90 -19.65
C LYS A 283 -11.62 19.88 -20.10
N ASN A 284 -11.99 18.69 -20.57
CA ASN A 284 -11.11 17.57 -20.91
C ASN A 284 -10.28 17.05 -19.72
N ILE A 285 -10.81 17.16 -18.50
CA ILE A 285 -10.19 16.64 -17.28
C ILE A 285 -11.00 15.42 -16.83
N ASP A 286 -10.50 14.21 -17.11
CA ASP A 286 -11.10 13.00 -16.54
C ASP A 286 -10.68 12.84 -15.08
N THR A 287 -11.55 13.33 -14.22
CA THR A 287 -11.39 13.29 -12.77
C THR A 287 -11.43 11.89 -12.18
N MET A 288 -11.75 10.83 -12.94
CA MET A 288 -11.69 9.44 -12.49
C MET A 288 -10.45 8.69 -12.99
N THR A 289 -9.59 9.38 -13.76
CA THR A 289 -8.30 8.84 -14.18
C THR A 289 -7.20 9.29 -13.21
N ARG A 290 -6.42 8.31 -12.73
CA ARG A 290 -5.24 8.55 -11.87
C ARG A 290 -4.18 9.37 -12.59
N LYS A 291 -3.41 10.14 -11.82
CA LYS A 291 -2.17 10.74 -12.34
C LYS A 291 -1.15 9.64 -12.65
N GLN A 292 -0.28 9.91 -13.62
CA GLN A 292 0.81 8.99 -13.95
C GLN A 292 1.74 8.81 -12.75
N ASN A 293 2.24 7.59 -12.56
CA ASN A 293 3.14 7.19 -11.48
C ASN A 293 2.59 7.47 -10.07
N ASP A 294 1.27 7.70 -9.93
CA ASP A 294 0.62 7.79 -8.64
C ASP A 294 0.84 6.50 -7.84
N HIS A 295 0.97 6.62 -6.52
CA HIS A 295 1.20 5.45 -5.65
C HIS A 295 0.62 5.67 -4.25
N VAL A 296 0.02 4.61 -3.69
CA VAL A 296 -0.51 4.61 -2.32
C VAL A 296 0.31 3.68 -1.45
N ILE A 297 0.76 4.19 -0.30
CA ILE A 297 1.46 3.41 0.72
C ILE A 297 0.54 3.27 1.92
N LEU A 298 0.20 2.04 2.27
CA LEU A 298 -0.54 1.73 3.48
C LEU A 298 0.42 1.46 4.64
N ILE A 299 0.10 2.01 5.80
CA ILE A 299 0.74 1.66 7.07
C ILE A 299 -0.37 1.09 7.98
N PRO A 300 -0.76 -0.18 7.77
CA PRO A 300 -1.71 -0.85 8.65
C PRO A 300 -1.03 -1.20 9.98
N ASP A 301 -1.78 -1.08 11.07
CA ASP A 301 -1.35 -1.59 12.36
C ASP A 301 -1.36 -3.13 12.44
N ASN A 302 -0.95 -3.65 13.60
CA ASN A 302 -0.85 -5.09 13.89
C ASN A 302 -2.17 -5.85 13.66
N HIS A 303 -3.32 -5.21 13.89
CA HIS A 303 -4.64 -5.81 13.74
C HIS A 303 -5.09 -5.87 12.27
N LEU A 304 -4.62 -4.93 11.45
CA LEU A 304 -5.09 -4.74 10.09
C LEU A 304 -4.20 -5.39 9.01
N HIS A 305 -3.02 -5.91 9.37
CA HIS A 305 -2.13 -6.62 8.44
C HIS A 305 -2.79 -7.80 7.71
N PRO A 306 -3.64 -8.65 8.32
CA PRO A 306 -4.20 -9.81 7.61
C PRO A 306 -5.16 -9.44 6.48
N ILE A 307 -5.79 -8.26 6.53
CA ILE A 307 -6.78 -7.84 5.54
C ILE A 307 -6.07 -7.47 4.23
N PRO A 308 -6.48 -8.00 3.07
CA PRO A 308 -5.92 -7.63 1.77
C PRO A 308 -6.50 -6.29 1.29
N TRP A 309 -6.16 -5.19 1.95
CA TRP A 309 -6.64 -3.83 1.65
C TRP A 309 -6.49 -3.44 0.18
N GLU A 310 -5.42 -3.88 -0.46
CA GLU A 310 -5.11 -3.68 -1.88
C GLU A 310 -6.10 -4.37 -2.82
N SER A 311 -7.00 -5.21 -2.29
CA SER A 311 -8.04 -5.90 -3.04
C SER A 311 -9.45 -5.41 -2.70
N LEU A 312 -9.61 -4.38 -1.86
CA LEU A 312 -10.88 -3.66 -1.75
C LEU A 312 -11.26 -3.07 -3.12
N PRO A 313 -12.55 -3.02 -3.48
CA PRO A 313 -12.99 -2.53 -4.80
C PRO A 313 -12.36 -1.21 -5.24
N ILE A 314 -12.29 -0.20 -4.36
CA ILE A 314 -11.71 1.10 -4.68
C ILE A 314 -10.19 1.04 -4.83
N MET A 315 -9.52 0.13 -4.13
CA MET A 315 -8.06 -0.02 -4.10
C MET A 315 -7.52 -0.96 -5.16
N ARG A 316 -8.34 -1.92 -5.62
CA ARG A 316 -7.90 -3.05 -6.46
C ARG A 316 -7.19 -2.64 -7.74
N SER A 317 -7.63 -1.54 -8.34
CA SER A 317 -7.01 -1.01 -9.55
C SER A 317 -5.79 -0.14 -9.29
N GLN A 318 -5.55 0.28 -8.03
CA GLN A 318 -4.52 1.22 -7.63
C GLN A 318 -3.18 0.53 -7.36
N PRO A 319 -2.04 1.18 -7.67
CA PRO A 319 -0.74 0.75 -7.20
C PRO A 319 -0.66 1.01 -5.70
N VAL A 320 -0.78 -0.06 -4.91
CA VAL A 320 -0.77 0.00 -3.45
C VAL A 320 0.34 -0.91 -2.90
N SER A 321 1.20 -0.36 -2.05
CA SER A 321 2.16 -1.12 -1.25
C SER A 321 1.93 -0.88 0.24
N ARG A 322 2.67 -1.62 1.08
CA ARG A 322 2.65 -1.49 2.54
C ARG A 322 4.02 -1.09 3.07
N LEU A 323 4.03 -0.42 4.21
CA LEU A 323 5.23 -0.29 5.03
C LEU A 323 4.84 -0.44 6.52
N PRO A 324 5.74 -0.96 7.38
CA PRO A 324 5.42 -1.12 8.80
C PRO A 324 5.23 0.21 9.53
N CYS A 325 6.00 1.23 9.18
CA CYS A 325 5.89 2.59 9.72
C CYS A 325 6.52 3.62 8.78
N LEU A 326 6.39 4.91 9.13
CA LEU A 326 6.94 6.02 8.34
C LEU A 326 8.48 6.00 8.28
N SER A 327 9.15 5.48 9.29
CA SER A 327 10.62 5.40 9.31
C SER A 327 11.14 4.51 8.18
N PHE A 328 10.48 3.37 7.89
CA PHE A 328 10.83 2.55 6.71
C PHE A 328 10.64 3.30 5.39
N LEU A 329 9.63 4.15 5.28
CA LEU A 329 9.40 4.96 4.07
C LEU A 329 10.53 5.97 3.90
N ARG A 330 10.78 6.72 4.96
CA ARG A 330 11.85 7.71 5.03
C ARG A 330 13.20 7.11 4.67
N ASP A 331 13.55 5.96 5.23
CA ASP A 331 14.81 5.26 4.93
C ASP A 331 14.99 4.99 3.44
N ARG A 332 13.91 4.57 2.75
CA ARG A 332 13.97 4.31 1.31
C ARG A 332 14.07 5.59 0.50
N ILE A 333 13.37 6.63 0.89
CA ILE A 333 13.44 7.94 0.23
C ILE A 333 14.86 8.50 0.36
N MET A 334 15.36 8.58 1.59
CA MET A 334 16.67 9.14 1.91
C MET A 334 17.82 8.32 1.31
N ARG A 335 17.69 7.00 1.26
CA ARG A 335 18.68 6.15 0.57
C ARG A 335 18.73 6.45 -0.94
N SER A 336 17.57 6.68 -1.58
CA SER A 336 17.52 7.03 -3.00
C SER A 336 18.18 8.39 -3.25
N LEU A 337 17.84 9.40 -2.44
CA LEU A 337 18.42 10.73 -2.53
C LEU A 337 19.95 10.69 -2.31
N ALA A 338 20.42 10.01 -1.27
CA ALA A 338 21.85 9.89 -0.96
C ALA A 338 22.65 9.09 -2.00
N ALA A 339 22.00 8.27 -2.83
CA ALA A 339 22.65 7.53 -3.90
C ALA A 339 22.78 8.35 -5.20
N ASN A 340 22.08 9.48 -5.31
CA ASN A 340 22.14 10.39 -6.45
C ASN A 340 23.05 11.59 -6.09
N ASP A 341 24.29 11.56 -6.57
CA ASP A 341 25.28 12.62 -6.26
C ASP A 341 24.97 13.99 -6.92
N ASP A 342 24.03 14.06 -7.87
CA ASP A 342 23.91 15.18 -8.82
C ASP A 342 22.63 16.06 -8.72
N ASP A 343 21.65 15.74 -7.86
CA ASP A 343 20.43 16.56 -7.71
C ASP A 343 19.73 16.30 -6.36
N ASP A 344 19.31 17.36 -5.65
CA ASP A 344 18.46 17.26 -4.43
C ASP A 344 17.03 16.76 -4.76
N ASN A 345 16.74 16.53 -6.04
CA ASN A 345 15.44 16.07 -6.51
C ASN A 345 15.28 14.55 -6.43
N TRP A 346 14.11 14.12 -5.98
CA TRP A 346 13.72 12.72 -5.99
C TRP A 346 13.77 12.10 -7.40
N THR A 347 14.41 10.93 -7.51
CA THR A 347 14.31 10.06 -8.68
C THR A 347 13.66 8.74 -8.33
N GLU A 348 12.86 8.20 -9.23
CA GLU A 348 12.27 6.87 -9.10
C GLU A 348 13.35 5.79 -8.91
N VAL A 349 13.14 4.91 -7.93
CA VAL A 349 14.07 3.80 -7.69
C VAL A 349 13.97 2.80 -8.84
N SER A 350 15.09 2.53 -9.48
CA SER A 350 15.19 1.58 -10.58
C SER A 350 16.25 0.52 -10.33
N ILE A 351 16.01 -0.69 -10.83
CA ILE A 351 16.93 -1.82 -10.72
C ILE A 351 17.46 -2.23 -12.09
N ASN A 352 18.71 -2.72 -12.12
CA ASN A 352 19.25 -3.36 -13.31
C ASN A 352 18.78 -4.82 -13.36
N SER A 353 17.87 -5.13 -14.30
CA SER A 353 17.36 -6.50 -14.47
C SER A 353 18.44 -7.53 -14.78
N LYS A 354 19.61 -7.13 -15.31
CA LYS A 354 20.74 -8.07 -15.52
C LYS A 354 21.38 -8.52 -14.21
N LYS A 355 21.24 -7.74 -13.13
CA LYS A 355 21.74 -8.09 -11.79
C LYS A 355 20.70 -8.87 -10.98
N THR A 356 20.10 -9.87 -11.61
CA THR A 356 19.10 -10.73 -10.95
C THR A 356 19.75 -12.01 -10.45
N CYS A 357 19.38 -12.43 -9.24
CA CYS A 357 19.60 -13.80 -8.77
C CYS A 357 18.29 -14.52 -8.47
N TYR A 358 18.23 -15.84 -8.69
CA TYR A 358 17.01 -16.61 -8.44
C TYR A 358 17.26 -18.00 -7.82
N VAL A 359 16.30 -18.48 -7.02
CA VAL A 359 16.19 -19.88 -6.59
C VAL A 359 14.85 -20.41 -7.08
N LEU A 360 14.87 -21.46 -7.88
CA LEU A 360 13.68 -22.07 -8.48
C LEU A 360 13.54 -23.53 -8.06
N ASN A 361 12.41 -23.86 -7.45
CA ASN A 361 12.08 -25.22 -7.01
C ASN A 361 13.18 -25.88 -6.16
N PRO A 362 13.68 -25.26 -5.07
CA PRO A 362 14.82 -25.79 -4.30
C PRO A 362 14.56 -27.14 -3.63
N SER A 363 13.29 -27.56 -3.51
CA SER A 363 12.90 -28.86 -2.91
C SER A 363 12.59 -29.93 -3.95
N GLY A 364 12.58 -29.58 -5.25
CA GLY A 364 12.32 -30.50 -6.35
C GLY A 364 10.85 -30.90 -6.57
N ASP A 365 9.91 -30.43 -5.73
CA ASP A 365 8.50 -30.83 -5.75
C ASP A 365 7.58 -29.86 -6.51
N LEU A 366 8.05 -28.66 -6.87
CA LEU A 366 7.31 -27.65 -7.63
C LEU A 366 7.58 -27.73 -9.14
N MET A 367 7.32 -28.90 -9.72
CA MET A 367 7.63 -29.16 -11.13
C MET A 367 6.86 -28.27 -12.11
N HIS A 368 5.62 -27.88 -11.78
CA HIS A 368 4.85 -26.96 -12.62
C HIS A 368 5.52 -25.59 -12.71
N THR A 369 5.80 -24.97 -11.56
CA THR A 369 6.49 -23.68 -11.45
C THR A 369 7.85 -23.71 -12.13
N GLN A 370 8.59 -24.81 -11.98
CA GLN A 370 9.86 -24.97 -12.68
C GLN A 370 9.65 -24.96 -14.20
N ASN A 371 8.74 -25.77 -14.73
CA ASN A 371 8.48 -25.84 -16.17
C ASN A 371 8.05 -24.50 -16.76
N GLU A 372 7.28 -23.70 -16.01
CA GLU A 372 6.81 -22.39 -16.43
C GLU A 372 7.97 -21.38 -16.59
N PHE A 373 8.89 -21.33 -15.63
CA PHE A 373 9.87 -20.23 -15.56
C PHE A 373 11.30 -20.61 -15.98
N GLU A 374 11.68 -21.88 -15.92
CA GLU A 374 13.07 -22.32 -16.10
C GLU A 374 13.66 -21.87 -17.43
N THR A 375 12.94 -22.07 -18.53
CA THR A 375 13.41 -21.71 -19.88
C THR A 375 13.60 -20.20 -20.01
N ALA A 376 12.64 -19.42 -19.50
CA ALA A 376 12.73 -17.97 -19.52
C ALA A 376 13.94 -17.50 -18.70
N PHE A 377 14.10 -17.98 -17.47
CA PHE A 377 15.14 -17.54 -16.55
C PHE A 377 16.55 -17.86 -17.05
N LYS A 378 16.75 -19.06 -17.63
CA LYS A 378 18.04 -19.47 -18.21
C LYS A 378 18.47 -18.63 -19.41
N ASN A 379 17.51 -18.07 -20.13
CA ASN A 379 17.77 -17.27 -21.34
C ASN A 379 17.99 -15.77 -21.03
N MET A 380 17.85 -15.34 -19.77
CA MET A 380 18.02 -13.95 -19.39
C MET A 380 19.51 -13.59 -19.19
N ASP A 381 19.93 -12.52 -19.85
CA ASP A 381 21.30 -12.01 -19.76
C ASP A 381 21.66 -11.53 -18.34
N GLY A 382 22.79 -12.00 -17.81
CA GLY A 382 23.33 -11.63 -16.50
C GLY A 382 22.71 -12.32 -15.27
N TRP A 383 21.61 -13.05 -15.46
CA TRP A 383 20.92 -13.74 -14.37
C TRP A 383 21.75 -14.90 -13.83
N GLN A 384 21.74 -15.08 -12.51
CA GLN A 384 22.40 -16.21 -11.85
C GLN A 384 21.41 -16.93 -10.94
N GLY A 385 21.28 -18.24 -11.05
CA GLY A 385 20.33 -18.93 -10.18
C GLY A 385 20.59 -20.41 -10.02
N LEU A 386 19.85 -20.98 -9.07
CA LEU A 386 19.84 -22.39 -8.74
C LEU A 386 18.46 -22.98 -9.03
N ILE A 387 18.44 -24.19 -9.56
CA ILE A 387 17.24 -24.95 -9.90
C ILE A 387 17.34 -26.32 -9.25
N GLN A 388 16.31 -26.76 -8.52
CA GLN A 388 16.32 -28.05 -7.80
C GLN A 388 17.48 -28.21 -6.80
N GLU A 389 18.02 -27.10 -6.31
CA GLU A 389 19.16 -27.08 -5.40
C GLU A 389 18.98 -26.00 -4.33
N LYS A 390 19.36 -26.31 -3.09
CA LYS A 390 19.40 -25.34 -1.98
C LYS A 390 20.75 -24.63 -1.97
N PRO A 391 20.78 -23.29 -1.95
CA PRO A 391 22.06 -22.59 -1.90
C PRO A 391 22.76 -22.75 -0.55
N VAL A 392 24.08 -22.61 -0.60
CA VAL A 392 24.92 -22.46 0.59
C VAL A 392 24.72 -21.04 1.17
N GLU A 393 24.35 -20.96 2.45
CA GLU A 393 23.93 -19.71 3.09
C GLU A 393 24.91 -18.54 2.91
N LEU A 394 26.21 -18.76 3.14
CA LEU A 394 27.23 -17.71 3.01
C LEU A 394 27.37 -17.19 1.56
N GLN A 395 27.30 -18.10 0.59
CA GLN A 395 27.35 -17.72 -0.82
C GLN A 395 26.10 -16.92 -1.20
N TRP A 396 24.94 -17.30 -0.66
CA TRP A 396 23.69 -16.61 -0.93
C TRP A 396 23.62 -15.23 -0.29
N GLN A 397 24.19 -15.08 0.91
CA GLN A 397 24.32 -13.76 1.55
C GLN A 397 25.08 -12.78 0.66
N ASN A 398 26.23 -13.20 0.11
CA ASN A 398 27.01 -12.38 -0.82
C ASN A 398 26.26 -12.07 -2.12
N MET A 399 25.40 -12.99 -2.59
CA MET A 399 24.53 -12.74 -3.75
C MET A 399 23.49 -11.67 -3.45
N LEU A 400 22.86 -11.69 -2.27
CA LEU A 400 21.90 -10.64 -1.89
C LEU A 400 22.57 -9.26 -1.85
N GLU A 401 23.79 -9.13 -1.31
CA GLU A 401 24.47 -7.82 -1.21
C GLU A 401 24.90 -7.23 -2.56
N SER A 402 25.06 -8.05 -3.61
CA SER A 402 25.65 -7.63 -4.88
C SER A 402 24.64 -7.53 -6.04
N ARG A 403 23.40 -7.94 -5.82
CA ARG A 403 22.34 -8.02 -6.83
C ARG A 403 21.29 -6.95 -6.59
N ASP A 404 20.55 -6.61 -7.63
CA ASP A 404 19.48 -5.62 -7.54
C ASP A 404 18.10 -6.31 -7.38
N LEU A 405 17.99 -7.56 -7.83
CA LEU A 405 16.77 -8.37 -7.75
C LEU A 405 17.09 -9.79 -7.27
N TYR A 406 16.35 -10.25 -6.27
CA TYR A 406 16.34 -11.63 -5.79
C TYR A 406 14.96 -12.23 -5.99
N MET A 407 14.87 -13.40 -6.60
CA MET A 407 13.61 -14.12 -6.80
C MET A 407 13.67 -15.52 -6.19
N TYR A 408 12.65 -15.85 -5.41
CA TYR A 408 12.51 -17.14 -4.73
C TYR A 408 11.18 -17.77 -5.12
N PHE A 409 11.26 -18.98 -5.69
CA PHE A 409 10.12 -19.80 -6.06
C PHE A 409 10.22 -21.13 -5.33
N GLY A 410 9.53 -21.23 -4.21
CA GLY A 410 9.66 -22.34 -3.28
C GLY A 410 8.64 -22.26 -2.16
N HIS A 411 8.80 -23.14 -1.16
CA HIS A 411 7.93 -23.13 0.02
C HIS A 411 8.25 -21.95 0.95
N SER A 412 7.21 -21.35 1.53
CA SER A 412 7.34 -20.24 2.48
C SER A 412 8.11 -19.04 1.91
N ALA A 413 8.94 -18.38 2.70
CA ALA A 413 9.68 -17.18 2.27
C ALA A 413 11.18 -17.45 2.05
N GLY A 414 11.59 -18.73 1.97
CA GLY A 414 13.00 -19.12 1.88
C GLY A 414 13.74 -19.11 3.22
N GLN A 415 13.03 -19.22 4.35
CA GLN A 415 13.63 -19.29 5.69
C GLN A 415 14.51 -20.53 5.89
N SER A 416 14.28 -21.58 5.09
CA SER A 416 15.09 -22.79 5.07
C SER A 416 16.44 -22.63 4.35
N ILE A 417 16.63 -21.50 3.65
CA ILE A 417 17.82 -21.20 2.85
C ILE A 417 18.79 -20.30 3.61
N ILE A 418 18.28 -19.18 4.12
CA ILE A 418 19.09 -18.16 4.80
C ILE A 418 18.39 -17.76 6.09
N ARG A 419 19.13 -17.54 7.15
CA ARG A 419 18.56 -17.09 8.42
C ARG A 419 18.21 -15.61 8.32
N GLY A 420 17.03 -15.24 8.83
CA GLY A 420 16.59 -13.84 8.84
C GLY A 420 17.57 -12.88 9.54
N GLN A 421 18.29 -13.36 10.56
CA GLN A 421 19.34 -12.58 11.24
C GLN A 421 20.48 -12.16 10.32
N ASN A 422 20.81 -12.96 9.30
CA ASN A 422 21.86 -12.64 8.34
C ASN A 422 21.34 -11.62 7.32
N ILE A 423 20.07 -11.72 6.90
CA ILE A 423 19.41 -10.71 6.04
C ILE A 423 19.30 -9.35 6.75
N LYS A 424 18.91 -9.35 8.04
CA LYS A 424 18.76 -8.12 8.85
C LYS A 424 20.06 -7.31 8.97
N LYS A 425 21.22 -7.97 8.86
CA LYS A 425 22.54 -7.36 9.02
C LYS A 425 23.13 -6.82 7.71
N LEU A 426 22.46 -7.08 6.58
CA LEU A 426 22.93 -6.60 5.29
C LEU A 426 22.90 -5.07 5.27
N LYS A 427 23.93 -4.45 4.70
CA LYS A 427 23.96 -3.00 4.48
C LYS A 427 23.17 -2.59 3.22
N HIS A 428 22.96 -3.55 2.34
CA HIS A 428 22.16 -3.44 1.13
C HIS A 428 21.46 -4.78 0.88
N CYS A 429 20.21 -4.73 0.47
CA CYS A 429 19.40 -5.90 0.18
C CYS A 429 18.64 -5.63 -1.13
N PRO A 430 18.52 -6.62 -2.03
CA PRO A 430 17.91 -6.41 -3.34
C PRO A 430 16.41 -6.23 -3.18
N VAL A 431 15.72 -5.81 -4.26
CA VAL A 431 14.28 -6.10 -4.36
C VAL A 431 14.10 -7.60 -4.27
N ALA A 432 13.18 -8.06 -3.44
CA ALA A 432 12.93 -9.49 -3.26
C ALA A 432 11.54 -9.89 -3.77
N ILE A 433 11.46 -11.01 -4.47
CA ILE A 433 10.20 -11.59 -4.94
C ILE A 433 10.09 -12.97 -4.32
N LEU A 434 9.26 -13.12 -3.29
CA LEU A 434 9.14 -14.32 -2.47
C LEU A 434 7.85 -15.06 -2.83
N MET A 435 7.85 -15.76 -3.97
CA MET A 435 6.72 -16.56 -4.46
C MET A 435 6.65 -17.91 -3.76
N GLY A 436 6.25 -17.86 -2.49
CA GLY A 436 5.86 -19.04 -1.73
C GLY A 436 4.65 -18.76 -0.85
N CYS A 437 4.04 -19.82 -0.36
CA CYS A 437 2.86 -19.78 0.50
C CYS A 437 3.14 -19.02 1.81
N SER A 438 2.26 -18.10 2.20
CA SER A 438 2.35 -17.38 3.48
C SER A 438 3.70 -16.66 3.69
N SER A 439 4.35 -16.22 2.61
CA SER A 439 5.68 -15.58 2.68
C SER A 439 5.65 -14.15 3.24
N GLY A 440 4.48 -13.50 3.17
CA GLY A 440 4.24 -12.12 3.60
C GLY A 440 3.40 -12.02 4.88
N THR A 441 3.08 -13.15 5.50
CA THR A 441 2.32 -13.20 6.75
C THR A 441 3.14 -12.60 7.89
N LEU A 442 2.51 -11.69 8.63
CA LEU A 442 3.01 -11.19 9.91
C LEU A 442 2.23 -11.90 11.03
N VAL A 443 2.96 -12.41 12.01
CA VAL A 443 2.38 -13.13 13.14
C VAL A 443 2.15 -12.14 14.27
N ASP A 444 0.90 -12.03 14.68
CA ASP A 444 0.49 -11.27 15.86
C ASP A 444 1.16 -11.84 17.12
N LYS A 445 1.78 -10.96 17.91
CA LYS A 445 2.43 -11.29 19.17
C LYS A 445 1.72 -10.63 20.37
N GLY A 446 0.44 -10.28 20.21
CA GLY A 446 -0.37 -9.65 21.24
C GLY A 446 0.00 -8.18 21.38
N GLU A 447 0.63 -7.81 22.49
CA GLU A 447 1.03 -6.42 22.77
C GLU A 447 2.31 -6.00 22.03
N TYR A 448 3.04 -6.95 21.44
CA TYR A 448 4.25 -6.69 20.68
C TYR A 448 3.96 -6.56 19.19
N ASP A 449 4.82 -5.82 18.49
CA ASP A 449 4.75 -5.68 17.04
C ASP A 449 4.74 -7.02 16.32
N ALA A 450 3.90 -7.08 15.28
CA ALA A 450 3.80 -8.26 14.45
C ALA A 450 5.14 -8.50 13.74
N ASP A 451 5.57 -9.77 13.72
CA ASP A 451 6.86 -10.15 13.16
C ASP A 451 6.66 -11.20 12.09
N GLY A 452 7.51 -11.16 11.09
CA GLY A 452 7.45 -12.08 9.97
C GLY A 452 8.74 -12.06 9.21
N TYR A 453 8.93 -13.08 8.38
CA TYR A 453 10.20 -13.23 7.69
C TYR A 453 10.52 -12.06 6.75
N ILE A 454 9.46 -11.46 6.20
CA ILE A 454 9.50 -10.28 5.34
C ILE A 454 10.22 -9.08 5.98
N ILE A 455 10.05 -8.88 7.29
CA ILE A 455 10.65 -7.77 8.03
C ILE A 455 12.18 -7.83 7.99
N ASN A 456 12.77 -9.02 7.85
CA ASN A 456 14.22 -9.16 7.74
C ASN A 456 14.77 -8.49 6.47
N TYR A 457 14.07 -8.59 5.34
CA TYR A 457 14.48 -7.93 4.09
C TYR A 457 14.31 -6.41 4.18
N LEU A 458 13.21 -5.94 4.80
CA LEU A 458 12.99 -4.52 5.00
C LEU A 458 14.07 -3.91 5.91
N LEU A 459 14.44 -4.58 7.01
CA LEU A 459 15.52 -4.12 7.88
C LEU A 459 16.90 -4.20 7.22
N GLY A 460 17.12 -5.18 6.32
CA GLY A 460 18.32 -5.25 5.47
C GLY A 460 18.39 -4.16 4.38
N GLY A 461 17.38 -3.30 4.27
CA GLY A 461 17.36 -2.18 3.33
C GLY A 461 16.74 -2.48 1.96
N SER A 462 15.99 -3.59 1.81
CA SER A 462 15.34 -3.96 0.54
C SER A 462 14.33 -2.90 0.09
N PRO A 463 14.43 -2.33 -1.14
CA PRO A 463 13.51 -1.30 -1.60
C PRO A 463 12.04 -1.75 -1.65
N ALA A 464 11.82 -2.99 -2.05
CA ALA A 464 10.50 -3.61 -2.13
C ALA A 464 10.61 -5.12 -2.01
N VAL A 465 9.60 -5.73 -1.39
CA VAL A 465 9.47 -7.17 -1.29
C VAL A 465 8.06 -7.62 -1.64
N VAL A 466 7.93 -8.45 -2.68
CA VAL A 466 6.68 -9.11 -3.07
C VAL A 466 6.53 -10.40 -2.27
N ALA A 467 5.37 -10.63 -1.68
CA ALA A 467 5.10 -11.81 -0.87
C ALA A 467 3.59 -12.14 -0.84
N ASN A 468 3.22 -13.36 -0.41
CA ASN A 468 1.84 -13.81 -0.31
C ASN A 468 1.35 -13.78 1.15
N LEU A 469 0.15 -13.25 1.41
CA LEU A 469 -0.46 -13.20 2.73
C LEU A 469 -0.84 -14.58 3.30
N TRP A 470 -1.19 -15.53 2.44
CA TRP A 470 -1.62 -16.89 2.80
C TRP A 470 -1.20 -17.91 1.72
N ASP A 471 -1.62 -19.16 1.85
CA ASP A 471 -1.23 -20.24 0.95
C ASP A 471 -1.92 -20.14 -0.42
N VAL A 472 -1.14 -20.36 -1.47
CA VAL A 472 -1.57 -20.24 -2.87
C VAL A 472 -1.28 -21.52 -3.64
N THR A 473 -2.05 -21.78 -4.71
CA THR A 473 -1.81 -22.92 -5.61
C THR A 473 -0.87 -22.53 -6.74
N ASP A 474 0.14 -23.36 -6.98
CA ASP A 474 1.19 -23.23 -8.01
C ASP A 474 0.68 -22.67 -9.35
N LYS A 475 -0.24 -23.35 -10.03
CA LYS A 475 -0.68 -22.97 -11.38
C LYS A 475 -1.24 -21.55 -11.47
N SER A 476 -2.06 -21.17 -10.50
CA SER A 476 -2.73 -19.87 -10.52
C SER A 476 -1.80 -18.73 -10.09
N ILE A 477 -0.89 -18.97 -9.14
CA ILE A 477 0.09 -17.95 -8.75
C ILE A 477 1.17 -17.77 -9.82
N ASP A 478 1.55 -18.84 -10.52
CA ASP A 478 2.49 -18.79 -11.64
C ASP A 478 1.91 -17.95 -12.79
N GLN A 479 0.63 -18.11 -13.12
CA GLN A 479 -0.05 -17.29 -14.14
C GLN A 479 -0.04 -15.79 -13.79
N LEU A 480 -0.34 -15.45 -12.54
CA LEU A 480 -0.25 -14.08 -12.05
C LEU A 480 1.18 -13.55 -12.11
N THR A 481 2.16 -14.37 -11.70
CA THR A 481 3.57 -14.02 -11.67
C THR A 481 4.13 -13.76 -13.07
N GLY A 482 3.77 -14.60 -14.04
CA GLY A 482 4.12 -14.40 -15.45
C GLY A 482 3.51 -13.11 -16.01
N LYS A 483 2.24 -12.81 -15.70
CA LYS A 483 1.62 -11.53 -16.10
C LYS A 483 2.35 -10.35 -15.44
N MET A 484 2.65 -10.43 -14.16
CA MET A 484 3.38 -9.42 -13.39
C MET A 484 4.75 -9.14 -14.02
N PHE A 485 5.53 -10.17 -14.32
CA PHE A 485 6.84 -10.00 -14.95
C PHE A 485 6.79 -9.36 -16.33
N ASN A 486 5.79 -9.72 -17.14
CA ASN A 486 5.60 -9.12 -18.45
C ASN A 486 5.17 -7.66 -18.34
N THR A 487 4.24 -7.33 -17.43
CA THR A 487 3.78 -5.95 -17.20
C THR A 487 4.89 -5.07 -16.63
N TRP A 488 5.71 -5.59 -15.72
CA TRP A 488 6.86 -4.86 -15.13
C TRP A 488 8.01 -4.65 -16.13
N GLY A 489 7.98 -5.36 -17.28
CA GLY A 489 9.05 -5.33 -18.27
C GLY A 489 10.27 -6.18 -17.89
N LEU A 490 10.15 -7.06 -16.89
CA LEU A 490 11.21 -7.98 -16.50
C LEU A 490 11.41 -9.07 -17.56
N LEU A 491 10.31 -9.66 -18.03
CA LEU A 491 10.30 -10.61 -19.15
C LEU A 491 9.77 -9.88 -20.40
N LYS A 492 10.57 -9.83 -21.47
CA LYS A 492 10.20 -9.17 -22.72
C LYS A 492 9.24 -10.07 -23.52
N ASN A 493 8.02 -9.60 -23.76
CA ASN A 493 7.23 -10.11 -24.88
C ASN A 493 7.62 -9.35 -26.15
N ASN A 494 8.14 -10.06 -27.16
CA ASN A 494 8.56 -9.50 -28.47
C ASN A 494 7.45 -8.73 -29.23
N ASN A 495 6.23 -8.65 -28.71
CA ASN A 495 5.06 -8.10 -29.41
C ASN A 495 4.48 -6.81 -28.80
N ASN A 496 4.94 -6.32 -27.64
CA ASN A 496 4.35 -5.15 -27.02
C ASN A 496 5.39 -4.03 -26.78
N ASN A 497 5.52 -3.14 -27.77
CA ASN A 497 6.10 -1.80 -27.59
C ASN A 497 5.16 -0.94 -26.73
N THR A 498 4.96 -1.29 -25.46
CA THR A 498 4.30 -0.37 -24.52
C THR A 498 5.37 0.59 -24.00
N ASN A 499 5.34 1.82 -24.49
CA ASN A 499 6.26 2.91 -24.10
C ASN A 499 6.22 3.30 -22.62
N ASN A 500 5.33 2.73 -21.79
CA ASN A 500 5.15 3.11 -20.39
C ASN A 500 6.04 2.27 -19.47
N ASN A 501 6.81 2.96 -18.61
CA ASN A 501 7.63 2.34 -17.58
C ASN A 501 6.71 2.09 -16.39
N VAL A 502 6.39 0.84 -16.09
CA VAL A 502 5.44 0.47 -15.05
C VAL A 502 6.22 0.09 -13.78
N SER A 503 5.74 0.50 -12.61
CA SER A 503 6.37 0.10 -11.34
C SER A 503 6.04 -1.36 -11.00
N LEU A 504 6.84 -1.98 -10.13
CA LEU A 504 6.57 -3.33 -9.60
C LEU A 504 5.18 -3.39 -8.94
N VAL A 505 4.79 -2.31 -8.26
CA VAL A 505 3.51 -2.21 -7.57
C VAL A 505 2.36 -2.19 -8.58
N GLU A 506 2.47 -1.36 -9.60
CA GLU A 506 1.47 -1.29 -10.66
C GLU A 506 1.40 -2.62 -11.43
N ALA A 507 2.53 -3.28 -11.66
CA ALA A 507 2.59 -4.61 -12.27
C ALA A 507 1.87 -5.68 -11.42
N VAL A 508 2.03 -5.68 -10.10
CA VAL A 508 1.26 -6.58 -9.21
C VAL A 508 -0.23 -6.25 -9.26
N SER A 509 -0.60 -4.97 -9.07
CA SER A 509 -2.01 -4.55 -9.03
C SER A 509 -2.78 -4.94 -10.31
N SER A 510 -2.18 -4.72 -11.48
CA SER A 510 -2.77 -5.04 -12.80
C SER A 510 -2.78 -6.54 -13.14
N SER A 511 -2.07 -7.37 -12.35
CA SER A 511 -1.97 -8.81 -12.58
C SER A 511 -2.88 -9.63 -11.67
N ARG A 512 -3.52 -9.01 -10.66
CA ARG A 512 -4.40 -9.72 -9.69
C ARG A 512 -5.51 -10.51 -10.37
N ASP A 513 -6.09 -9.96 -11.42
CA ASP A 513 -7.21 -10.57 -12.17
C ASP A 513 -6.75 -11.58 -13.24
N ALA A 514 -5.44 -11.79 -13.41
CA ALA A 514 -4.92 -12.74 -14.39
C ALA A 514 -5.10 -14.20 -13.96
N CYS A 515 -5.29 -14.47 -12.66
CA CYS A 515 -5.45 -15.82 -12.13
C CYS A 515 -6.91 -16.28 -12.12
N THR A 516 -7.14 -17.60 -12.06
CA THR A 516 -8.48 -18.21 -12.06
C THR A 516 -9.34 -17.83 -10.85
N LEU A 517 -8.70 -17.49 -9.72
CA LEU A 517 -9.35 -17.13 -8.46
C LEU A 517 -8.89 -15.72 -8.05
N PRO A 518 -9.50 -14.65 -8.59
CA PRO A 518 -9.00 -13.28 -8.46
C PRO A 518 -8.89 -12.78 -7.02
N TYR A 519 -9.65 -13.36 -6.09
CA TYR A 519 -9.60 -12.99 -4.67
C TYR A 519 -8.80 -14.02 -3.88
N LEU A 520 -9.13 -15.30 -3.98
CA LEU A 520 -8.48 -16.34 -3.17
C LEU A 520 -6.99 -16.49 -3.50
N ILE A 521 -6.60 -16.22 -4.75
CA ILE A 521 -5.20 -16.18 -5.19
C ILE A 521 -4.79 -14.75 -5.50
N GLY A 522 -5.56 -14.02 -6.31
CA GLY A 522 -5.17 -12.69 -6.77
C GLY A 522 -5.11 -11.61 -5.68
N ALA A 523 -5.74 -11.82 -4.50
CA ALA A 523 -5.60 -10.92 -3.35
C ALA A 523 -4.44 -11.29 -2.41
N ALA A 524 -3.84 -12.47 -2.56
CA ALA A 524 -2.76 -12.92 -1.68
C ALA A 524 -1.45 -12.14 -1.88
N PRO A 525 -1.01 -11.83 -3.13
CA PRO A 525 0.22 -11.06 -3.35
C PRO A 525 0.09 -9.64 -2.80
N ILE A 526 1.05 -9.24 -1.99
CA ILE A 526 1.22 -7.87 -1.50
C ILE A 526 2.68 -7.44 -1.67
N ILE A 527 2.92 -6.14 -1.56
CA ILE A 527 4.27 -5.58 -1.61
C ILE A 527 4.51 -4.81 -0.33
N TYR A 528 5.59 -5.12 0.37
CA TYR A 528 6.15 -4.22 1.37
C TYR A 528 7.28 -3.39 0.76
N GLY A 529 7.20 -2.07 0.82
CA GLY A 529 8.23 -1.16 0.26
C GLY A 529 7.66 -0.04 -0.60
N ILE A 530 8.51 0.48 -1.48
CA ILE A 530 8.20 1.59 -2.39
C ILE A 530 8.11 1.12 -3.85
N PRO A 531 7.55 1.91 -4.79
CA PRO A 531 7.59 1.62 -6.22
C PRO A 531 9.02 1.43 -6.73
N VAL A 532 9.23 0.37 -7.52
CA VAL A 532 10.51 0.08 -8.16
C VAL A 532 10.31 -0.20 -9.64
N TYR A 533 11.19 0.35 -10.48
CA TYR A 533 11.12 0.23 -11.94
C TYR A 533 12.29 -0.58 -12.51
N ILE A 534 12.14 -1.12 -13.72
CA ILE A 534 13.26 -1.71 -14.45
C ILE A 534 14.01 -0.59 -15.18
N LYS A 535 15.33 -0.50 -14.97
CA LYS A 535 16.18 0.47 -15.67
C LYS A 535 16.16 0.18 -17.17
N ARG A 536 15.76 1.17 -17.97
CA ARG A 536 15.80 1.08 -19.44
C ARG A 536 17.26 1.13 -19.90
N SER A 537 17.66 0.14 -20.68
CA SER A 537 19.00 0.02 -21.29
C SER A 537 19.14 0.88 -22.52
#